data_AF-A0A0T9RCK0-F1
#
_entry.id   AF-A0A0T9RCK0-F1
#
_cell.length_a   1.000
_cell.length_b   1.000
_cell.length_c   1.000
_cell.angle_alpha   90.00
_cell.angle_beta   90.00
_cell.angle_gamma   90.00
#
_symmetry.space_group_name_H-M   'P 1'
#
loop_
_entity.id
_entity.type
_entity.pdbx_description
1 polymer ?
#
loop_
_entity_poly.entity_id
_entity_poly.type
_entity_poly.pdbx_seq_one_letter_code
_entity_poly.pdbx_strand_id
1 'polypeptide(L)'
;MNLNLIAVTACVSGVAHTYMAAERLEKLCHQEKWSIKIETQGALGIENTLTSEDVKCADVVLLITDIEIDGGERFAHSRSIKMSISSFLLTPHKTIEMIKQISTLSPTTQINII
;
A
#
# COMPACT_ATOMS: atom_id res chain seq x y z
N MET A 1 13.37 -11.52 7.04
CA MET A 1 11.96 -11.42 7.48
C MET A 1 11.09 -11.63 6.26
N ASN A 2 10.08 -12.48 6.34
CA ASN A 2 9.05 -12.60 5.32
C ASN A 2 7.85 -11.79 5.81
N LEU A 3 7.53 -10.69 5.15
CA LEU A 3 6.37 -9.84 5.47
C LEU A 3 5.25 -10.10 4.47
N ASN A 4 4.02 -10.14 4.98
CA ASN A 4 2.81 -10.17 4.18
C ASN A 4 2.24 -8.75 4.13
N LEU A 5 2.35 -8.12 2.97
CA LEU A 5 1.92 -6.76 2.74
C LEU A 5 0.65 -6.75 1.90
N ILE A 6 -0.19 -5.76 2.13
CA ILE A 6 -1.27 -5.42 1.20
C ILE A 6 -1.19 -3.94 0.86
N ALA A 7 -1.63 -3.58 -0.34
CA ALA A 7 -1.62 -2.19 -0.77
C ALA A 7 -2.89 -1.83 -1.54
N VAL A 8 -3.28 -0.57 -1.45
CA VAL A 8 -4.25 0.05 -2.34
C VAL A 8 -3.54 1.17 -3.09
N THR A 9 -3.57 1.13 -4.42
CA THR A 9 -3.13 2.26 -5.25
C THR A 9 -4.34 2.94 -5.87
N ALA A 10 -4.45 4.27 -5.75
CA ALA A 10 -5.59 4.97 -6.34
C ALA A 10 -5.32 6.43 -6.73
N CYS A 11 -5.74 6.81 -7.93
CA CYS A 11 -5.52 8.15 -8.49
C CYS A 11 -6.76 8.61 -9.31
N VAL A 12 -7.21 9.85 -9.09
CA VAL A 12 -8.35 10.47 -9.82
C VAL A 12 -8.14 10.50 -11.33
N SER A 13 -6.90 10.77 -11.77
CA SER A 13 -6.61 11.27 -13.11
C SER A 13 -6.24 10.19 -14.12
N GLY A 14 -6.18 8.91 -13.72
CA GLY A 14 -6.10 7.84 -14.70
C GLY A 14 -5.56 6.50 -14.21
N VAL A 15 -5.49 5.59 -15.16
CA VAL A 15 -4.98 4.22 -15.04
C VAL A 15 -3.46 4.17 -14.88
N ALA A 16 -2.73 5.09 -15.51
CA ALA A 16 -1.29 5.00 -15.67
C ALA A 16 -0.56 5.04 -14.32
N HIS A 17 -0.77 6.09 -13.51
CA HIS A 17 -0.06 6.21 -12.24
C HIS A 17 -0.48 5.16 -11.21
N THR A 18 -1.74 4.74 -11.22
CA THR A 18 -2.25 3.64 -10.38
C THR A 18 -1.49 2.34 -10.66
N TYR A 19 -1.38 1.93 -11.94
CA TYR A 19 -0.63 0.73 -12.31
C TYR A 19 0.88 0.90 -12.18
N MET A 20 1.44 2.07 -12.51
CA MET A 20 2.87 2.34 -12.34
C MET A 20 3.28 2.23 -10.86
N ALA A 21 2.45 2.74 -9.95
CA ALA A 21 2.69 2.60 -8.52
C ALA A 21 2.61 1.14 -8.08
N ALA A 22 1.59 0.40 -8.54
CA ALA A 22 1.42 -1.01 -8.23
C ALA A 22 2.63 -1.85 -8.70
N GLU A 23 3.00 -1.74 -9.98
CA GLU A 23 4.11 -2.51 -10.56
C GLU A 23 5.45 -2.19 -9.87
N ARG A 24 5.69 -0.90 -9.57
CA ARG A 24 6.93 -0.48 -8.91
C ARG A 24 6.99 -0.99 -7.46
N LEU A 25 5.85 -1.02 -6.77
CA LEU A 25 5.77 -1.56 -5.42
C LEU A 25 5.98 -3.08 -5.41
N GLU A 26 5.37 -3.79 -6.35
CA GLU A 26 5.54 -5.24 -6.51
C GLU A 26 7.02 -5.60 -6.75
N LYS A 27 7.69 -4.87 -7.64
CA LYS A 27 9.13 -5.04 -7.91
C LYS A 27 9.98 -4.85 -6.65
N LEU A 28 9.70 -3.82 -5.85
CA LEU A 28 10.45 -3.59 -4.61
C LEU A 28 10.22 -4.69 -3.57
N CYS A 29 8.97 -5.12 -3.39
CA CYS A 29 8.64 -6.21 -2.47
C CYS A 29 9.30 -7.53 -2.91
N HIS A 30 9.34 -7.80 -4.22
CA HIS A 30 10.02 -8.96 -4.77
C HIS A 30 11.53 -8.94 -4.48
N GLN A 31 12.18 -7.78 -4.59
CA GLN A 31 13.60 -7.62 -4.24
C GLN A 31 13.87 -7.92 -2.76
N GLU A 32 12.95 -7.52 -1.88
CA GLU A 32 13.03 -7.75 -0.44
C GLU A 32 12.50 -9.13 -0.02
N LYS A 33 12.01 -9.93 -0.97
CA LYS A 33 11.37 -11.24 -0.76
C LYS A 33 10.17 -11.17 0.19
N TRP A 34 9.36 -10.12 0.04
CA TRP A 34 8.09 -9.95 0.74
C TRP A 34 6.93 -10.36 -0.15
N SER A 35 5.88 -10.90 0.47
CA SER A 35 4.63 -11.18 -0.23
C SER A 35 3.80 -9.91 -0.26
N ILE A 36 3.23 -9.57 -1.42
CA ILE A 36 2.35 -8.41 -1.54
C ILE A 36 1.14 -8.69 -2.42
N LYS A 37 -0.02 -8.17 -2.00
CA LYS A 37 -1.24 -8.07 -2.82
C LYS A 37 -1.63 -6.61 -3.00
N ILE A 38 -1.97 -6.20 -4.21
CA ILE A 38 -2.24 -4.80 -4.54
C ILE A 38 -3.62 -4.68 -5.16
N GLU A 39 -4.53 -3.98 -4.49
CA GLU A 39 -5.80 -3.52 -5.04
C GLU A 39 -5.57 -2.21 -5.79
N THR A 40 -6.07 -2.11 -7.02
CA THR A 40 -5.95 -0.90 -7.83
C THR A 40 -7.32 -0.28 -8.00
N GLN A 41 -7.48 0.99 -7.61
CA GLN A 41 -8.71 1.74 -7.81
C GLN A 41 -8.44 2.92 -8.75
N GLY A 42 -9.06 2.94 -9.93
CA GLY A 42 -8.85 3.99 -10.90
C GLY A 42 -10.06 4.20 -11.80
N ALA A 43 -9.84 4.86 -12.93
CA ALA A 43 -10.90 5.16 -13.89
C ALA A 43 -11.63 3.92 -14.46
N LEU A 44 -11.00 2.74 -14.41
CA LEU A 44 -11.58 1.47 -14.85
C LEU A 44 -12.35 0.74 -13.73
N GLY A 45 -12.43 1.33 -12.53
CA GLY A 45 -13.01 0.71 -11.35
C GLY A 45 -11.96 0.11 -10.42
N ILE A 46 -12.39 -0.85 -9.61
CA ILE A 46 -11.58 -1.57 -8.63
C ILE A 46 -11.17 -2.91 -9.24
N GLU A 47 -9.88 -3.22 -9.20
CA GLU A 47 -9.33 -4.51 -9.60
C GLU A 47 -8.47 -5.09 -8.49
N ASN A 48 -8.33 -6.42 -8.49
CA ASN A 48 -7.57 -7.17 -7.48
C ASN A 48 -8.04 -6.88 -6.05
N THR A 49 -9.36 -6.78 -5.86
CA THR A 49 -9.99 -6.44 -4.58
C THR A 49 -9.44 -7.30 -3.44
N LEU A 50 -8.97 -6.64 -2.39
CA LEU A 50 -8.47 -7.27 -1.19
C LEU A 50 -9.64 -7.82 -0.37
N THR A 51 -9.52 -9.09 0.01
CA THR A 51 -10.51 -9.76 0.86
C THR A 51 -10.31 -9.37 2.32
N SER A 52 -11.34 -9.58 3.15
CA SER A 52 -11.20 -9.38 4.60
C SER A 52 -10.14 -10.29 5.23
N GLU A 53 -9.87 -11.45 4.64
CA GLU A 53 -8.80 -12.35 5.06
C GLU A 53 -7.42 -11.77 4.75
N ASP A 54 -7.24 -11.13 3.59
CA ASP A 54 -6.01 -10.43 3.24
C ASP A 54 -5.69 -9.32 4.25
N VAL A 55 -6.70 -8.54 4.63
CA VAL A 55 -6.57 -7.47 5.63
C VAL A 55 -6.19 -8.00 7.01
N LYS A 56 -6.74 -9.15 7.41
CA LYS A 56 -6.43 -9.77 8.72
C LYS A 56 -5.04 -10.39 8.76
N CYS A 57 -4.57 -10.95 7.64
CA CYS A 57 -3.28 -11.63 7.56
C CYS A 57 -2.11 -10.67 7.22
N ALA A 58 -2.39 -9.41 6.91
CA ALA A 58 -1.38 -8.43 6.57
C ALA A 58 -0.62 -7.92 7.79
N ASP A 59 0.71 -7.88 7.68
CA ASP A 59 1.59 -7.24 8.66
C ASP A 59 1.53 -5.72 8.54
N VAL A 60 1.44 -5.21 7.31
CA VAL A 60 1.37 -3.77 7.00
C VAL A 60 0.49 -3.52 5.79
N VAL A 61 -0.30 -2.44 5.86
CA VAL A 61 -1.16 -1.94 4.78
C VAL A 61 -0.54 -0.69 4.17
N LEU A 62 -0.45 -0.61 2.85
CA LEU A 62 0.07 0.55 2.12
C LEU A 62 -1.07 1.24 1.39
N LEU A 63 -1.42 2.46 1.79
CA LEU A 63 -2.43 3.27 1.14
C LEU A 63 -1.74 4.33 0.29
N ILE A 64 -1.45 4.00 -0.96
CA ILE A 64 -0.75 4.88 -1.90
C ILE A 64 -1.81 5.55 -2.78
N THR A 65 -2.33 6.68 -2.34
CA THR A 65 -3.50 7.26 -2.98
C THR A 65 -3.50 8.78 -2.96
N ASP A 66 -3.96 9.37 -4.06
CA ASP A 66 -4.24 10.80 -4.18
C ASP A 66 -5.73 11.13 -3.89
N ILE A 67 -6.54 10.11 -3.59
CA ILE A 67 -8.00 10.21 -3.45
C ILE A 67 -8.48 9.44 -2.22
N GLU A 68 -9.76 9.58 -1.88
CA GLU A 68 -10.38 8.63 -0.96
C GLU A 68 -10.60 7.29 -1.67
N ILE A 69 -10.22 6.21 -0.98
CA ILE A 69 -10.37 4.85 -1.49
C ILE A 69 -11.72 4.29 -1.08
N ASP A 70 -12.31 3.51 -1.98
CA ASP A 70 -13.54 2.77 -1.70
C ASP A 70 -13.28 1.65 -0.69
N GLY A 71 -14.15 1.54 0.32
CA GLY A 71 -14.00 0.60 1.42
C GLY A 71 -12.77 0.87 2.31
N GLY A 72 -12.35 2.13 2.44
CA GLY A 72 -11.20 2.53 3.26
C GLY A 72 -11.32 2.16 4.74
N GLU A 73 -12.54 2.04 5.25
CA GLU A 73 -12.84 1.61 6.62
C GLU A 73 -12.32 0.21 6.95
N ARG A 74 -12.13 -0.65 5.93
CA ARG A 74 -11.51 -1.99 6.08
C ARG A 74 -10.14 -1.91 6.73
N PHE A 75 -9.41 -0.81 6.54
CA PHE A 75 -8.02 -0.64 6.97
C PHE A 75 -7.87 0.21 8.25
N ALA A 76 -8.97 0.69 8.83
CA ALA A 76 -8.95 1.67 9.94
C ALA A 76 -8.20 1.17 11.20
N HIS A 77 -8.22 -0.14 11.44
CA HIS A 77 -7.55 -0.78 12.58
C HIS A 77 -6.25 -1.49 12.21
N SER A 78 -5.84 -1.42 10.94
CA SER A 78 -4.61 -2.04 10.46
C SER A 78 -3.42 -1.10 10.64
N ARG A 79 -2.23 -1.68 10.74
CA ARG A 79 -0.98 -0.93 10.68
C ARG A 79 -0.76 -0.43 9.27
N SER A 80 -1.14 0.82 9.01
CA SER A 80 -1.10 1.41 7.68
C SER A 80 -0.03 2.48 7.52
N ILE A 81 0.59 2.53 6.35
CA ILE A 81 1.38 3.66 5.85
C ILE A 81 0.57 4.30 4.73
N LYS A 82 0.29 5.60 4.84
CA LYS A 82 -0.42 6.37 3.81
C LYS A 82 0.51 7.38 3.14
N MET A 83 0.45 7.49 1.82
CA MET A 83 1.18 8.50 1.04
C MET A 83 0.49 8.76 -0.31
N SER A 84 0.86 9.85 -0.97
CA SER A 84 0.41 10.16 -2.34
C SER A 84 1.12 9.29 -3.37
N ILE A 85 0.47 9.07 -4.52
CA ILE A 85 1.06 8.33 -5.66
C ILE A 85 2.32 9.06 -6.15
N SER A 86 2.26 10.39 -6.22
CA SER A 86 3.38 11.22 -6.64
C SER A 86 4.59 11.08 -5.71
N SER A 87 4.38 11.09 -4.39
CA SER A 87 5.45 10.91 -3.40
C SER A 87 6.11 9.54 -3.51
N PHE A 88 5.30 8.49 -3.70
CA PHE A 88 5.76 7.13 -3.91
C PHE A 88 6.62 7.00 -5.18
N LEU A 89 6.14 7.51 -6.32
CA LEU A 89 6.85 7.37 -7.59
C LEU A 89 8.19 8.12 -7.60
N LEU A 90 8.25 9.28 -6.94
CA LEU A 90 9.49 10.06 -6.79
C LEU A 90 10.51 9.38 -5.86
N THR A 91 10.06 8.80 -4.75
CA THR A 91 10.94 8.24 -3.72
C THR A 91 10.55 6.83 -3.26
N PRO A 92 10.53 5.86 -4.17
CA PRO A 92 9.95 4.53 -3.93
C PRO A 92 10.75 3.69 -2.92
N HIS A 93 12.08 3.90 -2.85
CA HIS A 93 12.95 3.20 -1.91
C HIS A 93 12.69 3.59 -0.45
N LYS A 94 12.27 4.84 -0.20
CA LYS A 94 11.93 5.29 1.17
C LYS A 94 10.79 4.48 1.76
N THR A 95 9.86 4.03 0.93
CA THR A 95 8.73 3.17 1.34
C THR A 95 9.22 1.88 1.98
N ILE A 96 10.28 1.27 1.44
CA ILE A 96 10.86 0.03 1.98
C ILE A 96 11.51 0.26 3.34
N GLU A 97 12.20 1.39 3.51
CA GLU A 97 12.77 1.79 4.79
C GLU A 97 11.67 2.01 5.84
N MET A 98 10.59 2.68 5.47
CA MET A 98 9.42 2.89 6.35
C MET A 98 8.75 1.58 6.75
N ILE A 99 8.57 0.64 5.81
CA ILE A 99 8.03 -0.70 6.10
C ILE A 99 8.92 -1.44 7.10
N LYS A 100 10.25 -1.40 6.92
CA LYS A 100 11.21 -2.03 7.85
C LYS A 100 11.15 -1.39 9.24
N GLN A 101 11.00 -0.07 9.31
CA GLN A 101 10.87 0.65 10.58
C GLN A 101 9.56 0.30 11.29
N ILE A 102 8.42 0.36 10.60
CA ILE A 102 7.12 0.07 11.22
C ILE A 102 7.00 -1.40 11.61
N SER A 103 7.63 -2.31 10.86
CA SER A 103 7.67 -3.74 11.17
C SER A 103 8.49 -4.06 12.44
N THR A 104 9.49 -3.23 12.79
CA THR A 104 10.32 -3.43 13.99
C THR A 104 9.76 -2.72 15.22
N LEU A 105 8.86 -1.75 15.04
CA LEU A 105 8.13 -1.06 16.11
C LEU A 105 6.94 -1.92 16.61
N SER A 106 6.62 -1.82 17.90
CA SER A 106 5.52 -2.57 18.56
C SER A 106 4.11 -2.20 18.03
N PRO A 107 3.08 -3.07 18.17
CA PRO A 107 1.83 -3.14 17.37
C PRO A 107 0.95 -1.88 17.15
N THR A 108 1.22 -0.74 17.76
CA THR A 108 0.19 0.31 17.98
C THR A 108 0.41 1.64 17.24
N THR A 109 1.38 1.75 16.32
CA THR A 109 1.71 3.04 15.70
C THR A 109 1.07 3.21 14.31
N GLN A 110 0.06 4.09 14.20
CA GLN A 110 -0.35 4.71 12.93
C GLN A 110 0.57 5.92 12.66
N ILE A 111 1.24 5.93 11.52
CA ILE A 111 2.06 7.08 11.09
C ILE A 111 1.36 7.73 9.90
N ASN A 112 0.71 8.87 10.13
CA ASN A 112 0.20 9.72 9.06
C ASN A 112 1.29 10.70 8.66
N ILE A 113 1.78 10.60 7.43
CA ILE A 113 2.69 11.61 6.86
C ILE A 113 1.88 12.42 5.84
N ILE A 114 1.78 13.72 6.13
CA ILE A 114 1.09 14.74 5.36
C ILE A 114 1.93 15.13 4.14
#